data_AF-A0A7K2MWW6-F1
#
_entry.id   AF-A0A7K2MWW6-F1
#
_cell.length_a   1.000
_cell.length_b   1.000
_cell.length_c   1.000
_cell.angle_alpha   90.00
_cell.angle_beta   90.00
_cell.angle_gamma   90.00
#
_symmetry.space_group_name_H-M   'P 1'
#
loop_
_entity.id
_entity.type
_entity.pdbx_description
1 polymer ?
#
loop_
_entity_poly.entity_id
_entity_poly.type
_entity_poly.pdbx_seq_one_letter_code
_entity_poly.pdbx_strand_id
1 'polypeptide(L)'
;KEELFIRVLSERMPRLTPLLRGLAAEPGRAPLEDNLTEVARQAALFYEQSFPIAASLYAQTQLKRRHDDAMRDLGTGPHLPIEGLAAYLRAEQAAGRVRADADTFAAASLLLGACAQRAFAYEAAPAGARPPVDEFARRLSRTLLGGLV
;
A
#
# COMPACT_ATOMS: atom_id res chain seq x y z
N LYS A 1 -8.70 18.33 -19.10
CA LYS A 1 -8.41 16.98 -19.66
C LYS A 1 -7.70 16.09 -18.64
N GLU A 2 -6.72 16.61 -17.89
CA GLU A 2 -6.01 15.88 -16.81
C GLU A 2 -6.90 15.54 -15.60
N GLU A 3 -7.76 16.45 -15.13
CA GLU A 3 -8.68 16.18 -14.00
C GLU A 3 -9.67 15.03 -14.27
N LEU A 4 -10.17 14.90 -15.50
CA LEU A 4 -11.05 13.80 -15.90
C LEU A 4 -10.28 12.47 -15.91
N PHE A 5 -9.00 12.49 -16.32
CA PHE A 5 -8.13 11.32 -16.32
C PHE A 5 -7.83 10.87 -14.88
N ILE A 6 -7.49 11.80 -13.98
CA ILE A 6 -7.27 11.54 -12.56
C ILE A 6 -8.52 10.97 -11.89
N ARG A 7 -9.71 11.50 -12.22
CA ARG A 7 -10.98 11.02 -11.66
C ARG A 7 -11.33 9.58 -12.10
N VAL A 8 -11.19 9.28 -13.39
CA VAL A 8 -11.41 7.91 -13.93
C VAL A 8 -10.40 6.90 -13.36
N LEU A 9 -9.15 7.33 -13.18
CA LEU A 9 -8.13 6.50 -12.55
C LEU A 9 -8.48 6.22 -11.08
N SER A 10 -8.91 7.24 -10.34
CA SER A 10 -9.33 7.10 -8.93
C SER A 10 -10.52 6.13 -8.76
N GLU A 11 -11.46 6.10 -9.71
CA GLU A 11 -12.59 5.17 -9.72
C GLU A 11 -12.19 3.72 -10.06
N ARG A 12 -11.08 3.53 -10.80
CA ARG A 12 -10.56 2.22 -11.19
C ARG A 12 -9.47 1.68 -10.27
N MET A 13 -8.92 2.52 -9.40
CA MET A 13 -7.84 2.12 -8.49
C MET A 13 -8.31 1.03 -7.52
N PRO A 14 -7.47 0.01 -7.27
CA PRO A 14 -7.72 -0.98 -6.24
C PRO A 14 -8.09 -0.34 -4.90
N ARG A 15 -9.10 -0.90 -4.22
CA ARG A 15 -9.70 -0.32 -3.01
C ARG A 15 -8.86 -0.63 -1.76
N LEU A 16 -7.58 -0.22 -1.79
CA LEU A 16 -6.65 -0.39 -0.67
C LEU A 16 -7.14 0.34 0.59
N THR A 17 -7.52 1.61 0.48
CA THR A 17 -7.98 2.39 1.64
C THR A 17 -9.24 1.81 2.29
N PRO A 18 -10.31 1.46 1.54
CA PRO A 18 -11.45 0.73 2.10
C PRO A 18 -11.09 -0.61 2.75
N LEU A 19 -10.19 -1.39 2.14
CA LEU A 19 -9.71 -2.66 2.71
C LEU A 19 -9.05 -2.44 4.08
N LEU A 20 -8.08 -1.53 4.15
CA LEU A 20 -7.35 -1.22 5.39
C LEU A 20 -8.29 -0.73 6.49
N ARG A 21 -9.25 0.14 6.15
CA ARG A 21 -10.26 0.61 7.10
C ARG A 21 -11.13 -0.54 7.63
N GLY A 22 -11.57 -1.43 6.76
CA GLY A 22 -12.38 -2.59 7.14
C GLY A 22 -11.62 -3.56 8.05
N LEU A 23 -10.35 -3.83 7.75
CA LEU A 23 -9.49 -4.68 8.57
C LEU A 23 -9.19 -4.05 9.94
N ALA A 24 -8.94 -2.74 10.00
CA ALA A 24 -8.70 -2.05 11.26
C ALA A 24 -9.95 -1.98 12.14
N ALA A 25 -11.14 -1.89 11.55
CA ALA A 25 -12.41 -1.90 12.28
C ALA A 25 -12.78 -3.29 12.82
N GLU A 26 -12.40 -4.34 12.09
CA GLU A 26 -12.72 -5.73 12.42
C GLU A 26 -11.44 -6.60 12.34
N PRO A 27 -10.54 -6.52 13.34
CA PRO A 27 -9.37 -7.39 13.40
C PRO A 27 -9.80 -8.85 13.57
N GLY A 28 -8.96 -9.80 13.16
CA GLY A 28 -9.27 -11.22 13.31
C GLY A 28 -10.24 -11.79 12.27
N ARG A 29 -10.62 -11.03 11.22
CA ARG A 29 -11.47 -11.50 10.12
C ARG A 29 -11.02 -12.80 9.44
N ALA A 30 -9.72 -13.05 9.39
CA ALA A 30 -9.08 -14.22 8.81
C ALA A 30 -7.71 -14.47 9.49
N PRO A 31 -7.01 -15.58 9.20
CA PRO A 31 -5.61 -15.73 9.55
C PRO A 31 -4.78 -14.50 9.15
N LEU A 32 -3.81 -14.11 9.99
CA LEU A 32 -3.08 -12.85 9.82
C LEU A 32 -2.30 -12.86 8.50
N GLU A 33 -1.76 -14.02 8.11
CA GLU A 33 -1.13 -14.24 6.80
C GLU A 33 -2.08 -13.93 5.64
N ASP A 34 -3.33 -14.39 5.71
CA ASP A 34 -4.31 -14.21 4.65
C ASP A 34 -4.69 -12.73 4.50
N ASN A 35 -4.95 -12.06 5.63
CA ASN A 35 -5.23 -10.62 5.63
C ASN A 35 -4.06 -9.81 5.08
N LEU A 36 -2.82 -10.08 5.52
CA LEU A 36 -1.63 -9.38 5.03
C LEU A 36 -1.36 -9.69 3.55
N THR A 37 -1.63 -10.92 3.10
CA THR A 37 -1.51 -11.30 1.69
C THR A 37 -2.50 -10.54 0.82
N GLU A 38 -3.74 -10.38 1.28
CA GLU A 38 -4.73 -9.58 0.55
C GLU A 38 -4.33 -8.10 0.51
N VAL A 39 -3.84 -7.54 1.61
CA VAL A 39 -3.30 -6.17 1.65
C VAL A 39 -2.14 -6.01 0.68
N ALA A 40 -1.15 -6.91 0.71
CA ALA A 40 0.02 -6.86 -0.17
C ALA A 40 -0.38 -6.96 -1.65
N ARG A 41 -1.35 -7.84 -1.98
CA ARG A 41 -1.88 -7.98 -3.33
C ARG A 41 -2.57 -6.69 -3.79
N GLN A 42 -3.49 -6.13 -2.99
CA GLN A 42 -4.19 -4.89 -3.34
C GLN A 42 -3.22 -3.70 -3.43
N ALA A 43 -2.25 -3.60 -2.53
CA ALA A 43 -1.23 -2.56 -2.55
C ALA A 43 -0.33 -2.67 -3.78
N ALA A 44 0.12 -3.88 -4.14
CA ALA A 44 0.94 -4.09 -5.34
C ALA A 44 0.20 -3.66 -6.62
N LEU A 45 -1.09 -4.00 -6.75
CA LEU A 45 -1.91 -3.57 -7.89
C LEU A 45 -2.16 -2.05 -7.85
N PHE A 46 -2.37 -1.48 -6.67
CA PHE A 46 -2.58 -0.04 -6.49
C PHE A 46 -1.35 0.76 -6.94
N TYR A 47 -0.16 0.35 -6.50
CA TYR A 47 1.08 1.02 -6.89
C TYR A 47 1.41 0.79 -8.36
N GLU A 48 1.15 -0.40 -8.92
CA GLU A 48 1.34 -0.67 -10.34
C GLU A 48 0.52 0.26 -11.24
N GLN A 49 -0.72 0.59 -10.83
CA GLN A 49 -1.58 1.51 -11.59
C GLN A 49 -1.29 2.99 -11.31
N SER A 50 -0.90 3.33 -10.08
CA SER A 50 -0.68 4.73 -9.69
C SER A 50 0.70 5.27 -10.09
N PHE A 51 1.69 4.39 -10.24
CA PHE A 51 3.07 4.80 -10.50
C PHE A 51 3.27 5.58 -11.82
N PRO A 52 2.72 5.15 -12.99
CA PRO A 52 2.88 5.91 -14.23
C PRO A 52 2.28 7.32 -14.17
N ILE A 53 1.20 7.50 -13.39
CA ILE A 53 0.58 8.81 -13.16
C ILE A 53 1.54 9.69 -12.34
N ALA A 54 2.08 9.13 -11.25
CA ALA A 54 2.98 9.84 -10.37
C ALA A 54 4.31 10.20 -11.07
N ALA A 55 4.84 9.32 -11.92
CA ALA A 55 6.06 9.54 -12.69
C ALA A 55 6.01 10.83 -13.55
N SER A 56 4.85 11.10 -14.16
CA SER A 56 4.65 12.33 -14.94
C SER A 56 4.65 13.61 -14.08
N LEU A 57 4.18 13.52 -12.84
CA LEU A 57 4.14 14.62 -11.88
C LEU A 57 5.53 14.91 -11.30
N TYR A 58 6.33 13.87 -11.04
CA TYR A 58 7.68 14.02 -10.47
C TYR A 58 8.66 14.72 -11.42
N ALA A 59 8.42 14.68 -12.73
CA ALA A 59 9.25 15.38 -13.72
C ALA A 59 9.11 16.91 -13.70
N GLN A 60 8.10 17.46 -13.00
CA GLN A 60 7.80 18.89 -12.96
C GLN A 60 7.65 19.40 -11.52
N THR A 61 8.73 19.93 -10.94
CA THR A 61 8.82 20.33 -9.52
C THR A 61 7.69 21.28 -9.06
N GLN A 62 7.28 22.24 -9.90
CA GLN A 62 6.20 23.17 -9.54
C GLN A 62 4.81 22.53 -9.58
N LEU A 63 4.59 21.57 -10.49
CA LEU A 63 3.34 20.82 -10.58
C LEU A 63 3.22 19.87 -9.39
N LYS A 64 4.32 19.19 -9.04
CA LYS A 64 4.42 18.36 -7.84
C LYS A 64 4.06 19.13 -6.56
N ARG A 65 4.63 20.31 -6.35
CA ARG A 65 4.32 21.12 -5.14
C ARG A 65 2.84 21.45 -5.03
N ARG A 66 2.22 21.94 -6.11
CA ARG A 66 0.78 22.24 -6.16
C ARG A 66 -0.08 21.01 -5.88
N HIS A 67 0.32 19.86 -6.41
CA HIS A 67 -0.34 18.60 -6.13
C HIS A 67 -0.22 18.20 -4.66
N ASP A 68 0.97 18.28 -4.07
CA ASP A 68 1.20 17.97 -2.65
C ASP A 68 0.43 18.92 -1.72
N ASP A 69 0.36 20.22 -2.05
CA ASP A 69 -0.45 21.22 -1.33
C ASP A 69 -1.94 20.84 -1.37
N ALA A 70 -2.49 20.56 -2.56
CA ALA A 70 -3.88 20.16 -2.71
C ALA A 70 -4.21 18.85 -1.97
N MET A 71 -3.29 17.88 -1.96
CA MET A 71 -3.47 16.63 -1.19
C MET A 71 -3.49 16.90 0.31
N ARG A 72 -2.61 17.78 0.82
CA ARG A 72 -2.60 18.19 2.23
C ARG A 72 -3.90 18.88 2.63
N ASP A 73 -4.40 19.81 1.81
CA ASP A 73 -5.66 20.52 2.09
C ASP A 73 -6.87 19.57 2.13
N LEU A 74 -6.83 18.51 1.31
CA LEU A 74 -7.84 17.46 1.28
C LEU A 74 -7.65 16.38 2.36
N GLY A 75 -6.63 16.50 3.22
CA GLY A 75 -6.32 15.51 4.26
C GLY A 75 -5.98 14.13 3.69
N THR A 76 -5.42 14.09 2.49
CA THR A 76 -5.05 12.85 1.78
C THR A 76 -3.56 12.82 1.46
N GLY A 77 -3.05 11.64 1.10
CA GLY A 77 -1.68 11.51 0.64
C GLY A 77 -1.11 10.10 0.76
N PRO A 78 0.15 9.93 0.31
CA PRO A 78 0.82 8.63 0.28
C PRO A 78 1.11 8.06 1.68
N HIS A 79 0.99 8.87 2.75
CA HIS A 79 1.12 8.42 4.13
C HIS A 79 -0.11 7.63 4.63
N LEU A 80 -1.30 7.88 4.07
CA LEU A 80 -2.54 7.28 4.58
C LEU A 80 -2.60 5.75 4.50
N PRO A 81 -2.15 5.07 3.41
CA PRO A 81 -2.10 3.61 3.41
C PRO A 81 -1.19 3.04 4.50
N ILE A 82 -0.07 3.73 4.79
CA ILE A 82 0.87 3.31 5.84
C ILE A 82 0.21 3.41 7.21
N GLU A 83 -0.43 4.53 7.49
CA GLU A 83 -1.17 4.73 8.75
C GLU A 83 -2.32 3.74 8.90
N GLY A 84 -3.06 3.47 7.83
CA GLY A 84 -4.15 2.49 7.82
C GLY A 84 -3.69 1.06 8.11
N LEU A 85 -2.59 0.63 7.50
CA LEU A 85 -2.01 -0.70 7.79
C LEU A 85 -1.40 -0.77 9.18
N ALA A 86 -0.72 0.30 9.64
CA ALA A 86 -0.21 0.37 11.00
C ALA A 86 -1.36 0.29 12.02
N ALA A 87 -2.48 0.96 11.77
CA ALA A 87 -3.68 0.89 12.62
C ALA A 87 -4.25 -0.53 12.67
N TYR A 88 -4.35 -1.22 11.53
CA TYR A 88 -4.74 -2.63 11.50
C TYR A 88 -3.80 -3.51 12.34
N LEU A 89 -2.50 -3.39 12.15
CA LEU A 89 -1.51 -4.17 12.91
C LEU A 89 -1.55 -3.88 14.41
N ARG A 90 -1.83 -2.63 14.83
CA ARG A 90 -2.08 -2.28 16.24
C ARG A 90 -3.34 -2.93 16.79
N ALA A 91 -4.41 -3.01 15.99
CA ALA A 91 -5.63 -3.71 16.39
C ALA A 91 -5.39 -5.22 16.58
N GLU A 92 -4.61 -5.83 15.69
CA GLU A 92 -4.19 -7.24 15.83
C GLU A 92 -3.24 -7.46 17.02
N GLN A 93 -2.38 -6.49 17.33
CA GLN A 93 -1.53 -6.49 18.52
C GLN A 93 -2.37 -6.41 19.80
N ALA A 94 -3.38 -5.53 19.85
CA ALA A 94 -4.33 -5.45 20.97
C ALA A 94 -5.16 -6.74 21.13
N ALA A 95 -5.41 -7.46 20.03
CA ALA A 95 -6.05 -8.78 20.04
C ALA A 95 -5.09 -9.94 20.38
N GLY A 96 -3.81 -9.66 20.66
CA GLY A 96 -2.80 -10.67 21.00
C GLY A 96 -2.32 -11.53 19.83
N ARG A 97 -2.63 -11.15 18.59
CA ARG A 97 -2.23 -11.88 17.37
C ARG A 97 -0.92 -11.39 16.76
N VAL A 98 -0.44 -10.23 17.22
CA VAL A 98 0.88 -9.66 16.92
C VAL A 98 1.58 -9.42 18.25
N ARG A 99 2.88 -9.70 18.34
CA ARG A 99 3.68 -9.51 19.57
C ARG A 99 3.56 -8.06 20.08
N ALA A 100 3.54 -7.89 21.40
CA ALA A 100 3.36 -6.58 22.03
C ALA A 100 4.51 -5.59 21.77
N ASP A 101 5.71 -6.09 21.42
CA ASP A 101 6.91 -5.30 21.12
C ASP A 101 7.14 -5.06 19.61
N ALA A 102 6.24 -5.53 18.74
CA ALA A 102 6.37 -5.32 17.30
C ALA A 102 6.15 -3.85 16.95
N ASP A 103 7.06 -3.33 16.12
CA ASP A 103 6.87 -2.03 15.49
C ASP A 103 5.90 -2.14 14.30
N THR A 104 4.64 -1.89 14.60
CA THR A 104 3.53 -1.91 13.62
C THR A 104 3.70 -0.89 12.50
N PHE A 105 4.34 0.25 12.75
CA PHE A 105 4.57 1.27 11.74
C PHE A 105 5.70 0.87 10.80
N ALA A 106 6.80 0.33 11.33
CA ALA A 106 7.89 -0.21 10.52
C ALA A 106 7.39 -1.37 9.66
N ALA A 107 6.61 -2.29 10.22
CA ALA A 107 6.03 -3.41 9.47
C ALA A 107 5.13 -2.95 8.32
N ALA A 108 4.25 -1.97 8.58
CA ALA A 108 3.41 -1.37 7.54
C ALA A 108 4.24 -0.70 6.43
N SER A 109 5.28 0.04 6.83
CA SER A 109 6.19 0.74 5.92
C SER A 109 6.96 -0.23 5.04
N LEU A 110 7.45 -1.35 5.60
CA LEU A 110 8.15 -2.40 4.86
C LEU A 110 7.25 -3.08 3.83
N LEU A 111 6.03 -3.45 4.21
CA LEU A 111 5.09 -4.12 3.30
C LEU A 111 4.70 -3.21 2.13
N LEU A 112 4.25 -1.98 2.43
CA LEU A 112 3.81 -1.06 1.39
C LEU A 112 4.97 -0.53 0.56
N GLY A 113 6.12 -0.31 1.18
CA GLY A 113 7.37 0.04 0.50
C GLY A 113 7.80 -1.04 -0.49
N ALA A 114 7.72 -2.32 -0.13
CA ALA A 114 8.01 -3.42 -1.06
C ALA A 114 7.01 -3.46 -2.23
N CYS A 115 5.73 -3.17 -1.99
CA CYS A 115 4.72 -3.10 -3.05
C CYS A 115 4.99 -1.93 -4.03
N ALA A 116 5.34 -0.76 -3.51
CA ALA A 116 5.73 0.40 -4.32
C ALA A 116 7.03 0.12 -5.10
N GLN A 117 8.02 -0.48 -4.44
CA GLN A 117 9.28 -0.86 -5.07
C GLN A 117 9.09 -1.90 -6.17
N ARG A 118 8.15 -2.84 -6.01
CA ARG A 118 7.79 -3.78 -7.09
C ARG A 118 7.28 -3.05 -8.33
N ALA A 119 6.46 -2.02 -8.15
CA ALA A 119 5.95 -1.23 -9.27
C ALA A 119 7.09 -0.48 -9.98
N PHE A 120 7.94 0.20 -9.21
CA PHE A 120 9.06 1.01 -9.72
C PHE A 120 10.20 0.17 -10.33
N ALA A 121 10.77 -0.74 -9.55
CA ALA A 121 12.01 -1.43 -9.92
C ALA A 121 11.84 -2.33 -11.16
N TYR A 122 10.69 -2.97 -11.30
CA TYR A 122 10.42 -3.87 -12.43
C TYR A 122 9.84 -3.15 -13.65
N GLU A 123 9.44 -1.89 -13.54
CA GLU A 123 9.13 -1.07 -14.73
C GLU A 123 10.38 -0.90 -15.62
N ALA A 124 11.56 -0.79 -15.00
CA ALA A 124 12.85 -0.69 -15.70
C ALA A 124 13.48 -2.05 -16.04
N ALA A 125 12.86 -3.18 -15.69
CA ALA A 125 13.42 -4.52 -15.94
C ALA A 125 13.38 -4.89 -17.43
N PRO A 126 14.33 -5.71 -17.92
CA PRO A 126 14.25 -6.28 -19.27
C PRO A 126 12.90 -7.02 -19.45
N ALA A 127 12.17 -6.67 -20.51
CA ALA A 127 10.80 -7.11 -20.81
C ALA A 127 9.68 -6.63 -19.87
N GLY A 128 9.95 -5.75 -18.88
CA GLY A 128 8.93 -5.23 -17.95
C GLY A 128 8.24 -6.31 -17.11
N ALA A 129 8.86 -7.49 -17.00
CA ALA A 129 8.28 -8.65 -16.35
C ALA A 129 8.37 -8.51 -14.83
N ARG A 130 7.20 -8.43 -14.18
CA ARG A 130 7.08 -8.37 -12.71
C ARG A 130 6.89 -9.78 -12.14
N PRO A 131 7.37 -10.07 -10.92
CA PRO A 131 6.97 -11.28 -10.21
C PRO A 131 5.44 -11.36 -10.13
N PRO A 132 4.81 -12.52 -10.37
CA PRO A 132 3.35 -12.67 -10.29
C PRO A 132 2.80 -12.15 -8.95
N VAL A 133 1.75 -11.33 -9.00
CA VAL A 133 1.30 -10.55 -7.84
C VAL A 133 0.90 -11.44 -6.66
N ASP A 134 0.23 -12.57 -6.91
CA ASP A 134 -0.23 -13.47 -5.85
C ASP A 134 0.94 -14.18 -5.16
N GLU A 135 1.96 -14.58 -5.93
CA GLU A 135 3.16 -15.19 -5.38
C GLU A 135 4.00 -14.18 -4.60
N PHE A 136 4.15 -12.97 -5.14
CA PHE A 136 4.84 -11.87 -4.48
C PHE A 136 4.19 -11.52 -3.15
N ALA A 137 2.86 -11.32 -3.13
CA ALA A 137 2.10 -10.97 -1.95
C ALA A 137 2.25 -12.02 -0.85
N ARG A 138 2.10 -13.31 -1.20
CA ARG A 138 2.22 -14.42 -0.25
C ARG A 138 3.62 -14.52 0.36
N ARG A 139 4.67 -14.40 -0.47
CA ARG A 139 6.07 -14.43 0.00
C ARG A 139 6.35 -13.27 0.94
N LEU A 140 5.93 -12.05 0.56
CA LEU A 140 6.13 -10.84 1.36
C LEU A 140 5.44 -10.95 2.73
N SER A 141 4.18 -11.39 2.77
CA SER A 141 3.43 -11.56 4.02
C SER A 141 4.08 -12.56 4.95
N ARG A 142 4.53 -13.72 4.45
CA ARG A 142 5.25 -14.71 5.26
C ARG A 142 6.54 -14.18 5.84
N THR A 143 7.33 -13.47 5.03
CA THR A 143 8.57 -12.84 5.51
C THR A 143 8.29 -11.81 6.59
N LEU A 144 7.26 -10.98 6.41
CA LEU A 144 6.89 -9.98 7.41
C LEU A 144 6.39 -10.62 8.71
N LEU A 145 5.61 -11.70 8.61
CA LEU A 145 5.11 -12.43 9.78
C LEU A 145 6.22 -12.97 10.67
N GLY A 146 7.35 -13.39 10.10
CA GLY A 146 8.50 -13.83 10.88
C GLY A 146 9.06 -12.78 11.85
N GLY A 147 8.72 -11.48 11.67
CA GLY A 147 9.06 -10.40 12.60
C GLY A 147 7.89 -9.89 13.46
N LEU A 148 6.66 -10.40 13.25
CA LEU A 148 5.44 -9.93 13.92
C LEU A 148 4.87 -10.91 14.94
N VAL A 149 5.11 -12.22 14.77
CA VAL A 149 4.60 -13.28 15.65
C VAL A 149 5.71 -14.05 16.36
#